data_AF-A0A3D0J1U0-F1
#
_entry.id   AF-A0A3D0J1U0-F1
#
_cell.length_a   1.000
_cell.length_b   1.000
_cell.length_c   1.000
_cell.angle_alpha   90.00
_cell.angle_beta   90.00
_cell.angle_gamma   90.00
#
_symmetry.space_group_name_H-M   'P 1'
#
loop_
_entity.id
_entity.type
_entity.pdbx_description
1 polymer ?
#
loop_
_entity_poly.entity_id
_entity_poly.type
_entity_poly.pdbx_seq_one_letter_code
_entity_poly.pdbx_strand_id
1 'polypeptide(L)'
;GGTAVGTGLNTHAQFPGKAAAHLAKSTGFPFVSAKNKFYALATHDPLVAASGTLRTLSVALMKIANDIRWLGSGPRAGLAELQLPENEPGSSIMPGKVNPTQSEAMTMVCAQVHGNDSAIGFAGSQGNFELNVFKPVIIHNFLHSVQLLADSCRCFREFCVEGIQADAAKLKDYTNRSLMLVTALSPKIGYDKAAAVAKKAHHENSTLKEACLALGYLKADEFDQLVRPENMLGPKS
;
A
#
# COMPACT_ATOMS: atom_id res chain seq x y z
N GLY A 1 -9.97 16.46 -35.44
CA GLY A 1 -11.41 16.76 -35.44
C GLY A 1 -11.74 18.16 -34.95
N GLY A 2 -11.25 18.58 -33.77
CA GLY A 2 -11.51 19.94 -33.26
C GLY A 2 -10.75 21.06 -33.97
N THR A 3 -9.69 20.72 -34.72
CA THR A 3 -8.78 21.66 -35.41
C THR A 3 -8.25 22.75 -34.48
N ALA A 4 -8.27 24.02 -34.86
CA ALA A 4 -7.57 25.08 -34.13
C ALA A 4 -8.20 25.41 -32.76
N VAL A 5 -9.53 25.60 -32.74
CA VAL A 5 -10.26 26.14 -31.58
C VAL A 5 -11.47 25.30 -31.16
N GLY A 6 -11.64 24.11 -31.73
CA GLY A 6 -12.73 23.18 -31.39
C GLY A 6 -13.90 23.16 -32.39
N THR A 7 -13.98 24.14 -33.30
CA THR A 7 -15.07 24.24 -34.30
C THR A 7 -15.00 23.19 -35.40
N GLY A 8 -13.82 22.61 -35.66
CA GLY A 8 -13.62 21.74 -36.81
C GLY A 8 -13.46 22.48 -38.14
N LEU A 9 -13.23 23.80 -38.13
CA LEU A 9 -12.90 24.56 -39.34
C LEU A 9 -11.75 23.87 -40.10
N ASN A 10 -11.87 23.80 -41.42
CA ASN A 10 -10.92 23.13 -42.33
C ASN A 10 -10.78 21.60 -42.12
N THR A 11 -11.78 20.94 -41.53
CA THR A 11 -11.87 19.47 -41.47
C THR A 11 -13.11 18.95 -42.18
N HIS A 12 -13.04 17.73 -42.69
CA HIS A 12 -14.22 17.07 -43.26
C HIS A 12 -15.19 16.64 -42.15
N ALA A 13 -16.50 16.84 -42.31
CA ALA A 13 -17.50 16.57 -41.27
C ALA A 13 -17.46 15.13 -40.70
N GLN A 14 -17.15 14.14 -41.54
CA GLN A 14 -17.04 12.74 -41.13
C GLN A 14 -15.68 12.38 -40.48
N PHE A 15 -14.67 13.25 -40.59
CA PHE A 15 -13.30 12.94 -40.15
C PHE A 15 -13.21 12.58 -38.66
N PRO A 16 -13.82 13.32 -37.70
CA PRO A 16 -13.66 13.01 -36.27
C PRO A 16 -14.19 11.63 -35.88
N GLY A 17 -15.33 11.22 -36.46
CA GLY A 17 -15.94 9.91 -36.22
C GLY A 17 -15.15 8.78 -36.89
N LYS A 18 -14.80 8.95 -38.17
CA LYS A 18 -14.01 7.96 -38.91
C LYS A 18 -12.62 7.76 -38.29
N ALA A 19 -11.92 8.83 -37.95
CA ALA A 19 -10.60 8.74 -37.32
C ALA A 19 -10.65 8.00 -35.98
N ALA A 20 -11.64 8.28 -35.13
CA ALA A 20 -11.81 7.57 -33.87
C ALA A 20 -12.13 6.08 -34.08
N ALA A 21 -13.00 5.74 -35.04
CA ALA A 21 -13.30 4.34 -35.38
C ALA A 21 -12.07 3.59 -35.93
N HIS A 22 -11.24 4.27 -36.74
CA HIS A 22 -9.98 3.71 -37.21
C HIS A 22 -9.01 3.43 -36.05
N LEU A 23 -8.85 4.37 -35.12
CA LEU A 23 -8.04 4.18 -33.91
C LEU A 23 -8.57 3.03 -33.05
N ALA A 24 -9.89 2.93 -32.88
CA ALA A 24 -10.50 1.86 -32.11
C ALA A 24 -10.21 0.49 -32.74
N LYS A 25 -10.35 0.39 -34.06
CA LYS A 25 -10.04 -0.84 -34.81
C LYS A 25 -8.55 -1.21 -34.74
N SER A 26 -7.65 -0.23 -34.87
CA SER A 26 -6.20 -0.50 -34.93
C SER A 26 -5.58 -0.82 -33.57
N THR A 27 -6.13 -0.26 -32.48
CA THR A 27 -5.59 -0.42 -31.13
C THR A 27 -6.33 -1.47 -30.29
N GLY A 28 -7.55 -1.86 -30.69
CA GLY A 28 -8.43 -2.73 -29.91
C GLY A 28 -9.11 -2.02 -28.72
N PHE A 29 -8.81 -0.74 -28.46
CA PHE A 29 -9.44 0.04 -27.40
C PHE A 29 -10.66 0.82 -27.91
N PRO A 30 -11.70 1.06 -27.10
CA PRO A 30 -12.96 1.68 -27.55
C PRO A 30 -12.86 3.21 -27.71
N PHE A 31 -11.95 3.68 -28.58
CA PHE A 31 -11.79 5.10 -28.86
C PHE A 31 -13.04 5.70 -29.53
N VAL A 32 -13.47 6.85 -29.03
CA VAL A 32 -14.58 7.64 -29.57
C VAL A 32 -14.18 9.12 -29.70
N SER A 33 -14.81 9.84 -30.61
CA SER A 33 -14.58 11.29 -30.73
C SER A 33 -15.20 12.03 -29.55
N ALA A 34 -14.46 12.95 -28.91
CA ALA A 34 -14.97 13.74 -27.79
C ALA A 34 -16.26 14.49 -28.15
N LYS A 35 -17.30 14.43 -27.32
CA LYS A 35 -18.60 15.08 -27.60
C LYS A 35 -18.47 16.61 -27.69
N ASN A 36 -17.66 17.21 -26.80
CA ASN A 36 -17.34 18.62 -26.82
C ASN A 36 -15.85 18.81 -27.16
N LYS A 37 -15.56 19.42 -28.32
CA LYS A 37 -14.19 19.64 -28.79
C LYS A 37 -13.51 20.85 -28.15
N PHE A 38 -14.28 21.86 -27.73
CA PHE A 38 -13.76 23.01 -27.00
C PHE A 38 -13.17 22.53 -25.67
N TYR A 39 -13.96 21.77 -24.91
CA TYR A 39 -13.52 21.15 -23.65
C TYR A 39 -12.26 20.30 -23.84
N ALA A 40 -12.24 19.41 -24.82
CA ALA A 40 -11.10 18.51 -25.08
C ALA A 40 -9.80 19.21 -25.53
N LEU A 41 -9.87 20.47 -25.96
CA LEU A 41 -8.70 21.28 -26.34
C LEU A 41 -8.27 22.21 -25.20
N ALA A 42 -9.26 22.86 -24.57
CA ALA A 42 -9.08 23.87 -23.53
C ALA A 42 -8.71 23.27 -22.17
N THR A 43 -9.06 22.01 -21.89
CA THR A 43 -8.72 21.34 -20.62
C THR A 43 -8.20 19.92 -20.84
N HIS A 44 -7.60 19.35 -19.78
CA HIS A 44 -7.13 17.96 -19.73
C HIS A 44 -7.56 17.26 -18.44
N ASP A 45 -8.72 17.62 -17.92
CA ASP A 45 -9.23 17.11 -16.65
C ASP A 45 -9.32 15.57 -16.59
N PRO A 46 -9.60 14.83 -17.69
CA PRO A 46 -9.50 13.37 -17.66
C PRO A 46 -8.11 12.86 -17.24
N LEU A 47 -7.03 13.52 -17.65
CA LEU A 47 -5.67 13.17 -17.23
C LEU A 47 -5.38 13.61 -15.80
N VAL A 48 -5.92 14.75 -15.36
CA VAL A 48 -5.81 15.19 -13.96
C VAL A 48 -6.52 14.21 -13.03
N ALA A 49 -7.75 13.80 -13.37
CA ALA A 49 -8.50 12.81 -12.62
C ALA A 49 -7.80 11.45 -12.61
N ALA A 50 -7.31 10.99 -13.76
CA ALA A 50 -6.56 9.74 -13.86
C ALA A 50 -5.27 9.79 -13.00
N SER A 51 -4.53 10.90 -13.02
CA SER A 51 -3.37 11.11 -12.13
C SER A 51 -3.76 10.99 -10.65
N GLY A 52 -4.88 11.59 -10.26
CA GLY A 52 -5.41 11.46 -8.90
C GLY A 52 -5.69 10.00 -8.48
N THR A 53 -6.11 9.15 -9.42
CA THR A 53 -6.26 7.71 -9.15
C THR A 53 -4.93 7.00 -8.95
N LEU A 54 -3.89 7.37 -9.71
CA LEU A 54 -2.53 6.85 -9.54
C LEU A 54 -1.94 7.29 -8.20
N ARG A 55 -2.19 8.53 -7.76
CA ARG A 55 -1.82 9.00 -6.42
C ARG A 55 -2.51 8.17 -5.33
N THR A 56 -3.79 7.84 -5.48
CA THR A 56 -4.47 6.98 -4.50
C THR A 56 -3.83 5.59 -4.44
N LEU A 57 -3.46 5.02 -5.58
CA LEU A 57 -2.70 3.77 -5.62
C LEU A 57 -1.34 3.90 -4.91
N SER A 58 -0.59 4.99 -5.13
CA SER A 58 0.70 5.20 -4.48
C SER A 58 0.57 5.34 -2.96
N VAL A 59 -0.51 5.92 -2.45
CA VAL A 59 -0.79 5.97 -0.99
C VAL A 59 -0.93 4.55 -0.42
N ALA A 60 -1.69 3.67 -1.10
CA ALA A 60 -1.85 2.29 -0.66
C ALA A 60 -0.53 1.51 -0.73
N LEU A 61 0.21 1.63 -1.83
CA LEU A 61 1.50 0.96 -2.02
C LEU A 61 2.56 1.46 -1.02
N MET A 62 2.56 2.76 -0.70
CA MET A 62 3.44 3.33 0.32
C MET A 62 3.21 2.64 1.67
N LYS A 63 1.96 2.47 2.09
CA LYS A 63 1.63 1.77 3.35
C LYS A 63 2.07 0.32 3.30
N ILE A 64 1.71 -0.41 2.23
CA ILE A 64 2.04 -1.84 2.09
C ILE A 64 3.56 -2.07 2.14
N ALA A 65 4.33 -1.31 1.37
CA ALA A 65 5.79 -1.42 1.35
C ALA A 65 6.42 -1.03 2.70
N ASN A 66 5.86 -0.02 3.37
CA ASN A 66 6.28 0.37 4.72
C ASN A 66 6.06 -0.72 5.76
N ASP A 67 4.87 -1.33 5.78
CA ASP A 67 4.56 -2.41 6.71
C ASP A 67 5.50 -3.60 6.47
N ILE A 68 5.67 -4.02 5.21
CA ILE A 68 6.56 -5.15 4.88
C ILE A 68 8.00 -4.88 5.32
N ARG A 69 8.54 -3.68 5.08
CA ARG A 69 9.93 -3.37 5.52
C ARG A 69 10.07 -3.30 7.04
N TRP A 70 9.05 -2.83 7.75
CA TRP A 70 9.06 -2.80 9.22
C TRP A 70 8.94 -4.20 9.80
N LEU A 71 7.99 -5.00 9.31
CA LEU A 71 7.82 -6.40 9.72
C LEU A 71 9.07 -7.24 9.41
N GLY A 72 9.79 -6.92 8.34
CA GLY A 72 11.09 -7.52 7.99
C GLY A 72 12.32 -6.92 8.69
N SER A 73 12.17 -5.89 9.54
CA SER A 73 13.30 -5.24 10.20
C SER A 73 13.96 -6.19 11.22
N GLY A 74 15.30 -6.29 11.21
CA GLY A 74 15.99 -7.28 12.03
C GLY A 74 17.48 -7.41 11.72
N PRO A 75 18.11 -8.55 12.04
CA PRO A 75 17.49 -9.79 12.53
C PRO A 75 17.21 -9.82 14.03
N ARG A 76 17.81 -8.93 14.83
CA ARG A 76 17.75 -9.00 16.31
C ARG A 76 17.23 -7.74 17.01
N ALA A 77 17.34 -6.58 16.37
CA ALA A 77 16.97 -5.28 16.94
C ALA A 77 15.82 -4.59 16.18
N GLY A 78 14.93 -5.40 15.58
CA GLY A 78 13.73 -4.97 14.87
C GLY A 78 12.55 -5.90 15.19
N LEU A 79 11.50 -5.86 14.38
CA LEU A 79 10.33 -6.73 14.56
C LEU A 79 10.61 -8.18 14.16
N ALA A 80 11.28 -8.41 13.03
CA ALA A 80 11.64 -9.74 12.52
C ALA A 80 10.46 -10.73 12.47
N GLU A 81 9.27 -10.23 12.14
CA GLU A 81 8.07 -11.06 11.93
C GLU A 81 8.07 -11.72 10.55
N LEU A 82 8.67 -11.03 9.56
CA LEU A 82 8.84 -11.52 8.21
C LEU A 82 10.32 -11.70 7.88
N GLN A 83 10.62 -12.71 7.07
CA GLN A 83 11.88 -12.94 6.42
C GLN A 83 11.72 -12.58 4.94
N LEU A 84 12.45 -11.57 4.49
CA LEU A 84 12.41 -11.09 3.11
C LEU A 84 13.45 -11.85 2.26
N PRO A 85 13.21 -12.06 0.95
CA PRO A 85 14.18 -12.69 0.07
C PRO A 85 15.45 -11.83 -0.07
N GLU A 86 16.60 -12.49 -0.11
CA GLU A 86 17.91 -11.86 -0.34
C GLU A 86 18.25 -11.94 -1.83
N ASN A 87 18.07 -10.84 -2.57
CA ASN A 87 18.33 -10.79 -4.02
C ASN A 87 19.74 -10.27 -4.36
N GLU A 88 20.23 -9.31 -3.58
CA GLU A 88 21.56 -8.73 -3.75
C GLU A 88 22.57 -9.40 -2.81
N PRO A 89 23.84 -9.56 -3.22
CA PRO A 89 24.86 -10.17 -2.35
C PRO A 89 25.02 -9.38 -1.05
N GLY A 90 24.68 -10.01 0.09
CA GLY A 90 25.01 -9.51 1.41
C GLY A 90 26.51 -9.59 1.71
N SER A 91 26.92 -8.97 2.82
CA SER A 91 28.28 -9.16 3.33
C SER A 91 28.35 -10.46 4.13
N SER A 92 29.32 -11.33 3.84
CA SER A 92 29.49 -12.60 4.56
C SER A 92 29.75 -12.43 6.06
N ILE A 93 30.19 -11.25 6.51
CA ILE A 93 30.35 -10.91 7.94
C ILE A 93 29.04 -10.50 8.63
N MET A 94 27.96 -10.28 7.88
CA MET A 94 26.65 -9.82 8.37
C MET A 94 25.53 -10.84 8.07
N PRO A 95 25.59 -12.07 8.60
CA PRO A 95 24.58 -13.09 8.32
C PRO A 95 23.19 -12.67 8.80
N GLY A 96 22.18 -12.93 7.96
CA GLY A 96 20.77 -12.61 8.25
C GLY A 96 20.38 -11.14 8.10
N LYS A 97 21.32 -10.26 7.70
CA LYS A 97 21.00 -8.88 7.34
C LYS A 97 20.52 -8.83 5.88
N VAL A 98 19.21 -8.65 5.70
CA VAL A 98 18.60 -8.40 4.39
C VAL A 98 18.01 -7.00 4.38
N ASN A 99 18.49 -6.15 3.47
CA ASN A 99 17.91 -4.82 3.30
C ASN A 99 16.62 -4.94 2.46
N PRO A 100 15.53 -4.22 2.80
CA PRO A 100 14.26 -4.29 2.09
C PRO A 100 14.28 -3.44 0.81
N THR A 101 15.23 -3.68 -0.10
CA THR A 101 15.55 -2.85 -1.29
C THR A 101 14.35 -2.61 -2.19
N GLN A 102 13.51 -3.64 -2.40
CA GLN A 102 12.29 -3.51 -3.20
C GLN A 102 11.24 -2.61 -2.52
N SER A 103 11.12 -2.66 -1.18
CA SER A 103 10.25 -1.72 -0.44
C SER A 103 10.78 -0.29 -0.52
N GLU A 104 12.11 -0.11 -0.46
CA GLU A 104 12.75 1.20 -0.61
C GLU A 104 12.44 1.80 -1.99
N ALA A 105 12.65 1.04 -3.07
CA ALA A 105 12.32 1.44 -4.43
C ALA A 105 10.83 1.80 -4.58
N MET A 106 9.93 0.96 -4.07
CA MET A 106 8.49 1.22 -4.09
C MET A 106 8.14 2.53 -3.38
N THR A 107 8.68 2.78 -2.19
CA THR A 107 8.38 4.02 -1.44
C THR A 107 8.93 5.27 -2.14
N MET A 108 10.10 5.20 -2.78
CA MET A 108 10.63 6.30 -3.61
C MET A 108 9.73 6.58 -4.82
N VAL A 109 9.27 5.54 -5.51
CA VAL A 109 8.32 5.67 -6.63
C VAL A 109 7.03 6.33 -6.16
N CYS A 110 6.48 5.93 -5.01
CA CYS A 110 5.27 6.56 -4.47
C CYS A 110 5.45 8.06 -4.18
N ALA A 111 6.62 8.47 -3.66
CA ALA A 111 6.93 9.88 -3.48
C ALA A 111 7.01 10.63 -4.81
N GLN A 112 7.63 10.04 -5.83
CA GLN A 112 7.70 10.63 -7.18
C GLN A 112 6.31 10.80 -7.79
N VAL A 113 5.40 9.83 -7.63
CA VAL A 113 4.02 9.91 -8.13
C VAL A 113 3.26 11.07 -7.48
N HIS A 114 3.47 11.37 -6.19
CA HIS A 114 2.86 12.52 -5.54
C HIS A 114 3.36 13.85 -6.13
N GLY A 115 4.66 13.95 -6.42
CA GLY A 115 5.24 15.10 -7.12
C GLY A 115 4.65 15.28 -8.52
N ASN A 116 4.58 14.18 -9.28
CA ASN A 116 3.99 14.17 -10.62
C ASN A 116 2.51 14.59 -10.60
N ASP A 117 1.71 14.09 -9.64
CA ASP A 117 0.29 14.46 -9.49
C ASP A 117 0.11 15.96 -9.22
N SER A 118 0.96 16.52 -8.36
CA SER A 118 0.96 17.95 -8.07
C SER A 118 1.28 18.78 -9.33
N ALA A 119 2.29 18.36 -10.11
CA ALA A 119 2.65 19.01 -11.36
C ALA A 119 1.53 18.92 -12.40
N ILE A 120 0.87 17.76 -12.54
CA ILE A 120 -0.25 17.54 -13.45
C ILE A 120 -1.45 18.39 -13.03
N GLY A 121 -1.81 18.38 -11.75
CA GLY A 121 -2.93 19.15 -11.21
C GLY A 121 -2.75 20.65 -11.43
N PHE A 122 -1.54 21.17 -11.14
CA PHE A 122 -1.23 22.57 -11.41
C PHE A 122 -1.31 22.88 -12.91
N ALA A 123 -0.62 22.11 -13.77
CA ALA A 123 -0.64 22.29 -15.22
C ALA A 123 -2.06 22.22 -15.83
N GLY A 124 -2.91 21.33 -15.31
CA GLY A 124 -4.31 21.22 -15.72
C GLY A 124 -5.12 22.49 -15.44
N SER A 125 -4.83 23.18 -14.33
CA SER A 125 -5.52 24.43 -13.94
C SER A 125 -5.15 25.65 -14.78
N GLN A 126 -4.03 25.61 -15.50
CA GLN A 126 -3.47 26.76 -16.24
C GLN A 126 -3.95 26.85 -17.70
N GLY A 127 -5.13 26.33 -18.03
CA GLY A 127 -5.73 26.52 -19.35
C GLY A 127 -6.16 27.97 -19.58
N ASN A 128 -5.92 28.51 -20.77
CA ASN A 128 -6.40 29.84 -21.15
C ASN A 128 -7.23 29.76 -22.44
N PHE A 129 -8.47 30.22 -22.36
CA PHE A 129 -9.42 30.27 -23.49
C PHE A 129 -9.53 28.91 -24.20
N GLU A 130 -9.25 28.83 -25.51
CA GLU A 130 -9.52 27.64 -26.32
C GLU A 130 -8.48 26.52 -26.18
N LEU A 131 -7.34 26.75 -25.49
CA LEU A 131 -6.26 25.76 -25.46
C LEU A 131 -5.47 25.76 -24.15
N ASN A 132 -5.43 24.62 -23.46
CA ASN A 132 -4.40 24.37 -22.45
C ASN A 132 -3.08 23.98 -23.15
N VAL A 133 -2.05 24.81 -23.00
CA VAL A 133 -0.74 24.65 -23.65
C VAL A 133 0.28 23.84 -22.82
N PHE A 134 -0.10 23.38 -21.62
CA PHE A 134 0.74 22.56 -20.75
C PHE A 134 0.68 21.05 -21.09
N LYS A 135 0.22 20.70 -22.29
CA LYS A 135 0.02 19.30 -22.71
C LYS A 135 1.27 18.42 -22.53
N PRO A 136 2.49 18.86 -22.92
CA PRO A 136 3.69 18.05 -22.80
C PRO A 136 4.01 17.66 -21.35
N VAL A 137 3.94 18.60 -20.40
CA VAL A 137 4.26 18.31 -18.98
C VAL A 137 3.19 17.43 -18.34
N ILE A 138 1.92 17.58 -18.74
CA ILE A 138 0.83 16.71 -18.25
C ILE A 138 1.06 15.27 -18.69
N ILE A 139 1.24 15.02 -20.00
CA ILE A 139 1.36 13.65 -20.50
C ILE A 139 2.68 13.00 -20.07
N HIS A 140 3.78 13.77 -19.98
CA HIS A 140 5.07 13.28 -19.51
C HIS A 140 4.96 12.74 -18.07
N ASN A 141 4.47 13.56 -17.14
CA ASN A 141 4.33 13.16 -15.74
C ASN A 141 3.33 12.00 -15.58
N PHE A 142 2.25 11.99 -16.37
CA PHE A 142 1.25 10.93 -16.31
C PHE A 142 1.87 9.58 -16.72
N LEU A 143 2.53 9.52 -17.88
CA LEU A 143 3.17 8.30 -18.37
C LEU A 143 4.36 7.88 -17.48
N HIS A 144 5.10 8.84 -16.93
CA HIS A 144 6.17 8.57 -15.97
C HIS A 144 5.62 7.85 -14.72
N SER A 145 4.53 8.36 -14.13
CA SER A 145 3.86 7.71 -12.99
C SER A 145 3.34 6.31 -13.34
N VAL A 146 2.70 6.14 -14.50
CA VAL A 146 2.20 4.83 -14.95
C VAL A 146 3.33 3.82 -15.08
N GLN A 147 4.44 4.20 -15.73
CA GLN A 147 5.58 3.31 -15.95
C GLN A 147 6.24 2.92 -14.63
N LEU A 148 6.56 3.90 -13.77
CA LEU A 148 7.19 3.63 -12.48
C LEU A 148 6.33 2.73 -11.59
N LEU A 149 5.03 2.99 -11.50
CA LEU A 149 4.12 2.15 -10.70
C LEU A 149 4.02 0.74 -11.26
N ALA A 150 3.86 0.58 -12.58
CA ALA A 150 3.76 -0.74 -13.20
C ALA A 150 5.04 -1.56 -13.00
N ASP A 151 6.21 -0.95 -13.25
CA ASP A 151 7.51 -1.60 -13.08
C ASP A 151 7.78 -1.95 -11.62
N SER A 152 7.56 -0.99 -10.71
CA SER A 152 7.76 -1.20 -9.28
C SER A 152 6.83 -2.28 -8.73
N CYS A 153 5.55 -2.31 -9.12
CA CYS A 153 4.63 -3.37 -8.70
C CYS A 153 5.09 -4.75 -9.17
N ARG A 154 5.59 -4.87 -10.41
CA ARG A 154 6.12 -6.12 -10.93
C ARG A 154 7.38 -6.57 -10.18
N CYS A 155 8.36 -5.68 -10.01
CA CYS A 155 9.59 -5.99 -9.29
C CYS A 155 9.33 -6.29 -7.82
N PHE A 156 8.46 -5.52 -7.16
CA PHE A 156 8.08 -5.73 -5.77
C PHE A 156 7.35 -7.07 -5.57
N ARG A 157 6.51 -7.48 -6.53
CA ARG A 157 5.88 -8.80 -6.50
C ARG A 157 6.93 -9.91 -6.58
N GLU A 158 7.73 -9.90 -7.63
CA GLU A 158 8.66 -10.97 -7.99
C GLU A 158 9.84 -11.10 -7.02
N PHE A 159 10.48 -9.98 -6.66
CA PHE A 159 11.70 -9.95 -5.85
C PHE A 159 11.45 -9.64 -4.37
N CYS A 160 10.19 -9.58 -3.93
CA CYS A 160 9.89 -9.42 -2.50
C CYS A 160 8.68 -10.27 -2.12
N VAL A 161 7.47 -9.90 -2.56
CA VAL A 161 6.21 -10.47 -2.05
C VAL A 161 6.13 -11.99 -2.22
N GLU A 162 6.47 -12.52 -3.39
CA GLU A 162 6.40 -13.97 -3.67
C GLU A 162 7.38 -14.79 -2.80
N GLY A 163 8.46 -14.17 -2.31
CA GLY A 163 9.47 -14.81 -1.47
C GLY A 163 9.31 -14.57 0.04
N ILE A 164 8.30 -13.82 0.49
CA ILE A 164 8.11 -13.53 1.92
C ILE A 164 7.82 -14.82 2.69
N GLN A 165 8.55 -15.02 3.79
CA GLN A 165 8.27 -16.07 4.76
C GLN A 165 7.96 -15.47 6.13
N ALA A 166 7.08 -16.10 6.90
CA ALA A 166 6.80 -15.69 8.27
C ALA A 166 7.79 -16.39 9.22
N ASP A 167 8.35 -15.65 10.19
CA ASP A 167 9.11 -16.25 11.28
C ASP A 167 8.15 -16.77 12.36
N ALA A 168 7.67 -17.99 12.16
CA ALA A 168 6.69 -18.61 13.05
C ALA A 168 7.18 -18.72 14.51
N ALA A 169 8.49 -18.88 14.73
CA ALA A 169 9.05 -18.95 16.07
C ALA A 169 8.98 -17.58 16.76
N LYS A 170 9.36 -16.51 16.05
CA LYS A 170 9.27 -15.13 16.55
C LYS A 170 7.84 -14.70 16.82
N LEU A 171 6.93 -14.98 15.88
CA LEU A 171 5.51 -14.65 16.03
C LEU A 171 4.86 -15.37 17.22
N LYS A 172 5.19 -16.65 17.42
CA LYS A 172 4.72 -17.42 18.59
C LYS A 172 5.24 -16.83 19.90
N ASP A 173 6.52 -16.47 19.94
CA ASP A 173 7.14 -15.83 21.10
C ASP A 173 6.47 -14.47 21.43
N TYR A 174 6.26 -13.60 20.44
CA TYR A 174 5.54 -12.34 20.62
C TYR A 174 4.11 -12.54 21.12
N THR A 175 3.40 -13.50 20.55
CA THR A 175 2.03 -13.83 20.99
C THR A 175 2.01 -14.24 22.46
N ASN A 176 2.93 -15.11 22.87
CA ASN A 176 2.99 -15.62 24.24
C ASN A 176 3.43 -14.57 25.26
N ARG A 177 4.27 -13.60 24.86
CA ARG A 177 4.74 -12.51 25.73
C ARG A 177 3.82 -11.28 25.70
N SER A 178 2.83 -11.24 24.80
CA SER A 178 1.92 -10.12 24.66
C SER A 178 0.96 -9.99 25.84
N LEU A 179 0.76 -8.75 26.30
CA LEU A 179 -0.23 -8.43 27.32
C LEU A 179 -1.66 -8.31 26.73
N MET A 180 -1.80 -8.29 25.41
CA MET A 180 -3.09 -8.06 24.75
C MET A 180 -4.08 -9.22 24.90
N LEU A 181 -3.57 -10.43 25.15
CA LEU A 181 -4.39 -11.64 25.34
C LEU A 181 -5.16 -11.64 26.66
N VAL A 182 -4.89 -10.70 27.57
CA VAL A 182 -5.49 -10.64 28.92
C VAL A 182 -7.01 -10.49 28.90
N THR A 183 -7.58 -9.93 27.83
CA THR A 183 -9.03 -9.74 27.69
C THR A 183 -9.80 -11.05 27.66
N ALA A 184 -9.15 -12.16 27.28
CA ALA A 184 -9.72 -13.51 27.35
C ALA A 184 -10.02 -13.97 28.80
N LEU A 185 -9.40 -13.34 29.81
CA LEU A 185 -9.63 -13.67 31.22
C LEU A 185 -10.91 -13.03 31.77
N SER A 186 -11.33 -11.87 31.22
CA SER A 186 -12.43 -11.07 31.76
C SER A 186 -13.74 -11.83 31.98
N PRO A 187 -14.20 -12.73 31.09
CA PRO A 187 -15.43 -13.50 31.32
C PRO A 187 -15.37 -14.46 32.52
N LYS A 188 -14.16 -14.87 32.93
CA LYS A 188 -13.95 -15.82 34.04
C LYS A 188 -13.65 -15.13 35.36
N ILE A 189 -12.76 -14.13 35.36
CA ILE A 189 -12.27 -13.50 36.59
C ILE A 189 -12.72 -12.05 36.78
N GLY A 190 -13.46 -11.48 35.81
CA GLY A 190 -13.86 -10.08 35.81
C GLY A 190 -12.76 -9.13 35.34
N TYR A 191 -13.17 -7.92 34.93
CA TYR A 191 -12.28 -6.90 34.35
C TYR A 191 -11.17 -6.47 35.32
N ASP A 192 -11.51 -6.17 36.58
CA ASP A 192 -10.54 -5.64 37.55
C ASP A 192 -9.40 -6.62 37.84
N LYS A 193 -9.73 -7.92 37.96
CA LYS A 193 -8.72 -8.97 38.16
C LYS A 193 -7.87 -9.16 36.91
N ALA A 194 -8.47 -9.14 35.71
CA ALA A 194 -7.73 -9.21 34.45
C ALA A 194 -6.76 -8.02 34.30
N ALA A 195 -7.21 -6.80 34.62
CA ALA A 195 -6.36 -5.61 34.63
C ALA A 195 -5.21 -5.70 35.64
N ALA A 196 -5.45 -6.27 36.83
CA ALA A 196 -4.40 -6.52 37.82
C ALA A 196 -3.34 -7.51 37.31
N VAL A 197 -3.76 -8.57 36.59
CA VAL A 197 -2.82 -9.51 35.93
C VAL A 197 -1.93 -8.77 34.93
N ALA A 198 -2.51 -7.98 34.02
CA ALA A 198 -1.73 -7.22 33.04
C ALA A 198 -0.75 -6.23 33.69
N LYS A 199 -1.19 -5.50 34.72
CA LYS A 199 -0.34 -4.56 35.46
C LYS A 199 0.83 -5.27 36.14
N LYS A 200 0.58 -6.41 36.80
CA LYS A 200 1.63 -7.21 37.44
C LYS A 200 2.61 -7.76 36.40
N ALA A 201 2.11 -8.36 35.32
CA ALA A 201 2.93 -8.87 34.22
C ALA A 201 3.86 -7.80 33.64
N HIS A 202 3.32 -6.59 33.41
CA HIS A 202 4.11 -5.45 32.93
C HIS A 202 5.19 -5.02 33.94
N HIS A 203 4.82 -4.85 35.21
CA HIS A 203 5.73 -4.37 36.26
C HIS A 203 6.86 -5.37 36.56
N GLU A 204 6.55 -6.66 36.54
CA GLU A 204 7.51 -7.74 36.85
C GLU A 204 8.22 -8.27 35.60
N ASN A 205 7.90 -7.72 34.42
CA ASN A 205 8.38 -8.22 33.13
C ASN A 205 8.19 -9.73 32.96
N SER A 206 7.01 -10.21 33.37
CA SER A 206 6.59 -11.61 33.30
C SER A 206 5.46 -11.82 32.30
N THR A 207 5.15 -13.07 31.97
CA THR A 207 4.01 -13.41 31.12
C THR A 207 2.68 -13.24 31.87
N LEU A 208 1.59 -13.08 31.11
CA LEU A 208 0.24 -13.06 31.70
C LEU A 208 -0.06 -14.33 32.51
N LYS A 209 0.44 -15.49 32.05
CA LYS A 209 0.25 -16.77 32.73
C LYS A 209 0.93 -16.78 34.10
N GLU A 210 2.21 -16.39 34.16
CA GLU A 210 2.97 -16.29 35.40
C GLU A 210 2.34 -15.31 36.38
N ALA A 211 1.96 -14.12 35.92
CA ALA A 211 1.29 -13.11 36.75
C ALA A 211 -0.07 -13.59 37.27
N CYS A 212 -0.85 -14.29 36.45
CA CYS A 212 -2.17 -14.82 36.83
C CYS A 212 -2.06 -15.91 37.92
N LEU A 213 -1.07 -16.80 37.77
CA LEU A 213 -0.76 -17.84 38.74
C LEU A 213 -0.25 -17.24 40.05
N ALA A 214 0.65 -16.27 39.98
CA ALA A 214 1.21 -15.60 41.16
C ALA A 214 0.16 -14.80 41.95
N LEU A 215 -0.88 -14.28 41.30
CA LEU A 215 -2.02 -13.63 41.97
C LEU A 215 -3.06 -14.63 42.51
N GLY A 216 -2.90 -15.93 42.20
CA GLY A 216 -3.83 -16.97 42.63
C GLY A 216 -5.23 -16.85 42.00
N TYR A 217 -5.35 -16.19 40.85
CA TYR A 217 -6.65 -15.96 40.21
C TYR A 217 -7.13 -17.15 39.39
N LEU A 218 -6.22 -17.93 38.81
CA LEU A 218 -6.52 -19.15 38.03
C LEU A 218 -5.41 -20.19 38.21
N LYS A 219 -5.72 -21.46 37.95
CA LYS A 219 -4.72 -22.52 37.76
C LYS A 219 -4.14 -22.49 36.34
N ALA A 220 -3.01 -23.16 36.13
CA ALA A 220 -2.31 -23.17 34.84
C ALA A 220 -3.18 -23.75 33.72
N ASP A 221 -3.86 -24.86 33.99
CA ASP A 221 -4.75 -25.52 33.02
C ASP A 221 -5.97 -24.65 32.68
N GLU A 222 -6.51 -23.90 33.65
CA GLU A 222 -7.62 -22.97 33.40
C GLU A 222 -7.18 -21.81 32.51
N PHE A 223 -5.96 -21.29 32.72
CA PHE A 223 -5.38 -20.25 31.86
C PHE A 223 -5.23 -20.76 30.42
N ASP A 224 -4.67 -21.95 30.24
CA ASP A 224 -4.41 -22.54 28.91
C ASP A 224 -5.71 -22.86 28.15
N GLN A 225 -6.79 -23.21 28.87
CA GLN A 225 -8.10 -23.42 28.27
C GLN A 225 -8.77 -22.11 27.81
N LEU A 226 -8.55 -21.01 28.54
CA LEU A 226 -9.18 -19.73 28.28
C LEU A 226 -8.42 -18.90 27.23
N VAL A 227 -7.11 -18.82 27.37
CA VAL A 227 -6.25 -17.95 26.55
C VAL A 227 -5.74 -18.72 25.35
N ARG A 228 -6.62 -18.85 24.34
CA ARG A 228 -6.33 -19.52 23.07
C ARG A 228 -6.39 -18.52 21.90
N PRO A 229 -5.25 -18.01 21.40
CA PRO A 229 -5.19 -17.01 20.34
C PRO A 229 -6.00 -17.39 19.09
N GLU A 230 -6.02 -18.67 18.73
CA GLU A 230 -6.79 -19.23 17.62
C GLU A 230 -8.32 -19.07 17.77
N ASN A 231 -8.81 -18.84 18.99
CA ASN A 231 -10.22 -18.57 19.28
C ASN A 231 -10.51 -17.06 19.42
N MET A 232 -9.54 -16.19 19.14
CA MET A 232 -9.62 -14.72 19.33
C MET A 232 -9.54 -13.96 18.00
N LEU A 233 -9.86 -14.62 16.88
CA LEU A 233 -9.70 -14.10 15.52
C LEU A 233 -11.02 -13.63 14.87
N GLY A 234 -12.12 -13.62 15.63
CA GLY A 234 -13.44 -13.24 15.12
C GLY A 234 -14.57 -13.44 16.14
N PRO A 235 -15.81 -13.08 15.79
CA PRO A 235 -16.97 -13.29 16.64
C PRO A 235 -17.22 -14.79 16.89
N LYS A 236 -17.74 -15.12 18.08
CA LYS A 236 -18.24 -16.46 18.39
C LYS A 236 -19.72 -16.53 18.01
N SER A 237 -20.07 -17.46 17.13
CA SER A 237 -21.46 -17.86 16.86
C SER A 237 -22.04 -18.67 18.01
#